data_AF-A0A2M9ICK1-F1
#
_entry.id   AF-A0A2M9ICK1-F1
#
_cell.length_a   1.000
_cell.length_b   1.000
_cell.length_c   1.000
_cell.angle_alpha   90.00
_cell.angle_beta   90.00
_cell.angle_gamma   90.00
#
_symmetry.space_group_name_H-M   'P 1'
#
loop_
_entity.id
_entity.type
_entity.pdbx_description
1 polymer ?
#
loop_
_entity_poly.entity_id
_entity_poly.type
_entity_poly.pdbx_seq_one_letter_code
_entity_poly.pdbx_strand_id
1 'polypeptide(L)'
;MPSSRPSCSLGWPAAEPAEVKKSTTDIRTSVEHLREAIDEETKAVKGERGDVRAQAENVRLVARIESTNLTKYASRAPAETQHFANAAKSWAESVATAREAMLSDQETSAIALADSITEERFMDSAAADLHVTPWTPRPPWTPSPEADSE
;
A
#
# COMPACT_ATOMS: atom_id res chain seq x y z
N MET A 1 -57.69 -0.20 4.73
CA MET A 1 -56.41 -0.93 4.92
C MET A 1 -56.34 -2.06 3.89
N PRO A 2 -55.17 -2.42 3.33
CA PRO A 2 -53.84 -1.81 3.45
C PRO A 2 -53.36 -1.16 2.13
N SER A 3 -52.63 -0.04 2.26
CA SER A 3 -51.88 0.56 1.15
C SER A 3 -50.57 -0.20 0.97
N SER A 4 -50.42 -0.87 -0.17
CA SER A 4 -49.15 -1.44 -0.62
C SER A 4 -48.16 -0.31 -0.87
N ARG A 5 -47.16 -0.15 0.01
CA ARG A 5 -45.99 0.67 -0.28
C ARG A 5 -45.04 -0.14 -1.18
N PRO A 6 -44.60 0.36 -2.34
CA PRO A 6 -43.49 -0.24 -3.05
C PRO A 6 -42.23 -0.07 -2.19
N SER A 7 -41.64 -1.19 -1.82
CA SER A 7 -40.35 -1.25 -1.14
C SER A 7 -39.27 -0.85 -2.16
N CYS A 8 -38.83 0.41 -2.12
CA CYS A 8 -37.65 0.84 -2.84
C CYS A 8 -36.41 0.26 -2.15
N SER A 9 -36.07 -1.00 -2.43
CA SER A 9 -34.70 -1.47 -2.26
C SER A 9 -33.84 -0.78 -3.31
N LEU A 10 -33.29 0.38 -2.95
CA LEU A 10 -32.16 0.99 -3.64
C LEU A 10 -30.92 0.13 -3.34
N GLY A 11 -30.89 -1.09 -3.88
CA GLY A 11 -29.64 -1.82 -4.04
C GLY A 11 -28.82 -1.09 -5.08
N TRP A 12 -27.69 -0.51 -4.67
CA TRP A 12 -26.74 0.02 -5.63
C TRP A 12 -26.31 -1.13 -6.54
N PRO A 13 -26.30 -0.94 -7.88
CA PRO A 13 -25.85 -2.00 -8.76
C PRO A 13 -24.40 -2.33 -8.44
N ALA A 14 -24.08 -3.62 -8.36
CA ALA A 14 -22.70 -4.08 -8.29
C ALA A 14 -21.94 -3.55 -9.52
N ALA A 15 -20.65 -3.24 -9.35
CA ALA A 15 -19.88 -2.70 -10.45
C ALA A 15 -19.68 -3.76 -11.54
N GLU A 16 -19.55 -3.29 -12.78
CA GLU A 16 -19.28 -4.17 -13.91
C GLU A 16 -17.92 -4.86 -13.73
N PRO A 17 -17.77 -6.16 -14.06
CA PRO A 17 -16.50 -6.89 -13.88
C PRO A 17 -15.30 -6.21 -14.55
N ALA A 18 -15.53 -5.48 -15.65
CA ALA A 18 -14.50 -4.72 -16.35
C ALA A 18 -14.01 -3.50 -15.54
N GLU A 19 -14.88 -2.83 -14.80
CA GLU A 19 -14.55 -1.68 -13.96
C GLU A 19 -13.75 -2.11 -12.73
N VAL A 20 -14.15 -3.21 -12.08
CA VAL A 20 -13.41 -3.84 -10.98
C VAL A 20 -12.01 -4.22 -11.45
N LYS A 21 -11.90 -4.94 -12.59
CA LYS A 21 -10.60 -5.35 -13.14
C LYS A 21 -9.69 -4.15 -13.45
N LYS A 22 -10.24 -3.10 -14.03
CA LYS A 22 -9.49 -1.88 -14.35
C LYS A 22 -9.01 -1.19 -13.08
N SER A 23 -9.90 -0.98 -12.11
CA SER A 23 -9.57 -0.38 -10.81
C SER A 23 -8.43 -1.13 -10.12
N THR A 24 -8.56 -2.46 -10.03
CA THR A 24 -7.51 -3.33 -9.47
C THR A 24 -6.18 -3.20 -10.22
N THR A 25 -6.20 -3.14 -11.55
CA THR A 25 -4.98 -3.00 -12.37
C THR A 25 -4.30 -1.65 -12.14
N ASP A 26 -5.08 -0.56 -12.10
CA ASP A 26 -4.57 0.79 -11.86
C ASP A 26 -3.91 0.90 -10.47
N ILE A 27 -4.57 0.36 -9.43
CA ILE A 27 -4.03 0.32 -8.06
C ILE A 27 -2.75 -0.51 -8.02
N ARG A 28 -2.78 -1.72 -8.62
CA ARG A 28 -1.63 -2.64 -8.66
C ARG A 28 -0.40 -1.99 -9.29
N THR A 29 -0.59 -1.33 -10.42
CA THR A 29 0.49 -0.66 -11.17
C THR A 29 1.16 0.43 -10.31
N SER A 30 0.36 1.25 -9.65
CA SER A 30 0.86 2.32 -8.76
C SER A 30 1.63 1.75 -7.55
N VAL A 31 1.12 0.66 -6.96
CA VAL A 31 1.81 -0.06 -5.88
C VAL A 31 3.15 -0.63 -6.36
N GLU A 32 3.17 -1.26 -7.53
CA GLU A 32 4.38 -1.86 -8.11
C GLU A 32 5.47 -0.81 -8.36
N HIS A 33 5.14 0.36 -8.93
CA HIS A 33 6.10 1.44 -9.10
C HIS A 33 6.73 1.92 -7.77
N LEU A 34 5.92 2.05 -6.71
CA LEU A 34 6.46 2.44 -5.40
C LEU A 34 7.34 1.34 -4.81
N ARG A 35 6.97 0.07 -4.99
CA ARG A 35 7.79 -1.05 -4.52
C ARG A 35 9.13 -1.13 -5.23
N GLU A 36 9.18 -0.91 -6.54
CA GLU A 36 10.44 -0.87 -7.28
C GLU A 36 11.40 0.18 -6.72
N ALA A 37 10.89 1.37 -6.36
CA ALA A 37 11.70 2.39 -5.71
C ALA A 37 12.22 1.94 -4.33
N ILE A 38 11.37 1.30 -3.51
CA ILE A 38 11.74 0.75 -2.20
C ILE A 38 12.78 -0.37 -2.35
N ASP A 39 12.70 -1.19 -3.39
CA ASP A 39 13.66 -2.25 -3.66
C ASP A 39 15.03 -1.69 -4.06
N GLU A 40 15.07 -0.61 -4.86
CA GLU A 40 16.33 0.09 -5.15
C GLU A 40 16.93 0.78 -3.91
N GLU A 41 16.10 1.37 -3.04
CA GLU A 41 16.54 1.85 -1.72
C GLU A 41 17.13 0.71 -0.87
N THR A 42 16.46 -0.45 -0.85
CA THR A 42 16.92 -1.62 -0.11
C THR A 42 18.29 -2.11 -0.62
N LYS A 43 18.50 -2.12 -1.94
CA LYS A 43 19.81 -2.45 -2.55
C LYS A 43 20.88 -1.44 -2.13
N ALA A 44 20.56 -0.14 -2.07
CA ALA A 44 21.49 0.87 -1.59
C ALA A 44 21.89 0.66 -0.13
N VAL A 45 20.92 0.36 0.74
CA VAL A 45 21.17 0.06 2.17
C VAL A 45 22.09 -1.14 2.35
N LYS A 46 21.96 -2.15 1.49
CA LYS A 46 22.84 -3.34 1.47
C LYS A 46 24.23 -3.07 0.85
N GLY A 47 24.49 -1.86 0.38
CA GLY A 47 25.73 -1.50 -0.30
C GLY A 47 25.85 -2.07 -1.73
N GLU A 48 24.76 -2.57 -2.30
CA GLU A 48 24.75 -3.19 -3.63
C GLU A 48 24.73 -2.14 -4.74
N ARG A 49 24.09 -0.98 -4.52
CA ARG A 49 23.95 0.07 -5.55
C ARG A 49 23.57 1.44 -5.00
N GLY A 50 24.32 2.49 -5.36
CA GLY A 50 23.90 3.88 -5.20
C GLY A 50 24.03 4.45 -3.78
N ASP A 51 23.63 5.72 -3.62
CA ASP A 51 23.63 6.45 -2.35
C ASP A 51 22.29 6.24 -1.62
N VAL A 52 22.35 5.80 -0.36
CA VAL A 52 21.19 5.54 0.50
C VAL A 52 20.32 6.79 0.67
N ARG A 53 20.93 7.96 0.90
CA ARG A 53 20.19 9.21 1.10
C ARG A 53 19.46 9.60 -0.18
N ALA A 54 20.13 9.50 -1.32
CA ALA A 54 19.51 9.79 -2.62
C ALA A 54 18.36 8.82 -2.95
N GLN A 55 18.49 7.53 -2.60
CA GLN A 55 17.40 6.57 -2.79
C GLN A 55 16.22 6.82 -1.84
N ALA A 56 16.47 7.19 -0.58
CA ALA A 56 15.41 7.58 0.35
C ALA A 56 14.66 8.83 -0.14
N GLU A 57 15.36 9.82 -0.70
CA GLU A 57 14.75 10.98 -1.36
C GLU A 57 13.90 10.58 -2.57
N ASN A 58 14.38 9.65 -3.39
CA ASN A 58 13.64 9.12 -4.52
C ASN A 58 12.36 8.39 -4.07
N VAL A 59 12.45 7.49 -3.09
CA VAL A 59 11.29 6.78 -2.54
C VAL A 59 10.27 7.77 -1.98
N ARG A 60 10.70 8.80 -1.24
CA ARG A 60 9.81 9.85 -0.76
C ARG A 60 9.03 10.53 -1.90
N LEU A 61 9.73 10.84 -2.98
CA LEU A 61 9.15 11.53 -4.15
C LEU A 61 8.16 10.64 -4.89
N VAL A 62 8.54 9.39 -5.18
CA VAL A 62 7.66 8.39 -5.80
C VAL A 62 6.44 8.13 -4.91
N ALA A 63 6.61 7.98 -3.60
CA ALA A 63 5.51 7.75 -2.67
C ALA A 63 4.49 8.89 -2.66
N ARG A 64 4.93 10.15 -2.75
CA ARG A 64 4.02 11.31 -2.86
C ARG A 64 3.26 11.33 -4.20
N ILE A 65 3.94 11.00 -5.29
CA ILE A 65 3.32 10.92 -6.62
C ILE A 65 2.27 9.80 -6.62
N GLU A 66 2.65 8.61 -6.16
CA GLU A 66 1.76 7.45 -6.16
C GLU A 66 0.63 7.58 -5.14
N SER A 67 0.85 8.18 -3.97
CA SER A 67 -0.24 8.55 -3.05
C SER A 67 -1.28 9.48 -3.73
N THR A 68 -0.82 10.42 -4.55
CA THR A 68 -1.72 11.29 -5.32
C THR A 68 -2.52 10.51 -6.37
N ASN A 69 -1.88 9.55 -7.06
CA ASN A 69 -2.54 8.67 -8.01
C ASN A 69 -3.56 7.76 -7.32
N LEU A 70 -3.17 7.13 -6.22
CA LEU A 70 -4.00 6.25 -5.41
C LEU A 70 -5.17 6.99 -4.79
N THR A 71 -5.02 8.27 -4.43
CA THR A 71 -6.14 9.12 -4.02
C THR A 71 -7.17 9.28 -5.14
N LYS A 72 -6.72 9.50 -6.38
CA LYS A 72 -7.63 9.56 -7.54
C LYS A 72 -8.30 8.21 -7.77
N TYR A 73 -7.57 7.10 -7.66
CA TYR A 73 -8.11 5.76 -7.83
C TYR A 73 -9.13 5.40 -6.75
N ALA A 74 -8.81 5.69 -5.49
CA ALA A 74 -9.73 5.52 -4.37
C ALA A 74 -11.01 6.35 -4.52
N SER A 75 -10.92 7.59 -5.05
CA SER A 75 -12.10 8.44 -5.24
C SER A 75 -13.08 7.94 -6.31
N ARG A 76 -12.62 7.06 -7.21
CA ARG A 76 -13.40 6.50 -8.32
C ARG A 76 -13.57 4.99 -8.24
N ALA A 77 -13.10 4.39 -7.15
CA ALA A 77 -13.08 2.94 -7.01
C ALA A 77 -14.52 2.42 -6.90
N PRO A 78 -14.86 1.36 -7.65
CA PRO A 78 -16.00 0.52 -7.31
C PRO A 78 -16.01 0.13 -5.84
N ALA A 79 -17.20 -0.04 -5.25
CA ALA A 79 -17.37 -0.41 -3.86
C ALA A 79 -16.56 -1.66 -3.49
N GLU A 80 -16.49 -2.62 -4.41
CA GLU A 80 -15.73 -3.86 -4.31
C GLU A 80 -14.23 -3.59 -4.14
N THR A 81 -13.66 -2.63 -4.87
CA THR A 81 -12.21 -2.33 -4.82
C THR A 81 -11.84 -1.20 -3.86
N GLN A 82 -12.83 -0.54 -3.26
CA GLN A 82 -12.64 0.66 -2.44
C GLN A 82 -11.70 0.41 -1.25
N HIS A 83 -11.85 -0.74 -0.59
CA HIS A 83 -11.03 -1.10 0.56
C HIS A 83 -9.55 -1.22 0.17
N PHE A 84 -9.26 -1.94 -0.92
CA PHE A 84 -7.90 -2.09 -1.44
C PHE A 84 -7.31 -0.75 -1.91
N ALA A 85 -8.10 0.09 -2.57
CA ALA A 85 -7.66 1.42 -3.01
C ALA A 85 -7.28 2.32 -1.83
N ASN A 86 -8.10 2.31 -0.76
CA ASN A 86 -7.84 3.08 0.45
C ASN A 86 -6.60 2.57 1.20
N ALA A 87 -6.45 1.26 1.32
CA ALA A 87 -5.30 0.65 1.97
C ALA A 87 -3.99 0.96 1.23
N ALA A 88 -4.00 0.84 -0.10
CA ALA A 88 -2.84 1.20 -0.93
C ALA A 88 -2.47 2.68 -0.80
N LYS A 89 -3.46 3.58 -0.77
CA LYS A 89 -3.24 5.01 -0.53
C LYS A 89 -2.58 5.25 0.84
N SER A 90 -3.13 4.66 1.90
CA SER A 90 -2.62 4.79 3.29
C SER A 90 -1.18 4.29 3.40
N TRP A 91 -0.88 3.16 2.75
CA TRP A 91 0.48 2.64 2.64
C TRP A 91 1.43 3.61 1.93
N ALA A 92 1.05 4.19 0.79
CA ALA A 92 1.89 5.17 0.11
C ALA A 92 2.14 6.43 0.95
N GLU A 93 1.14 6.91 1.70
CA GLU A 93 1.26 8.06 2.61
C GLU A 93 2.20 7.79 3.79
N SER A 94 2.10 6.60 4.40
CA SER A 94 2.98 6.19 5.49
C SER A 94 4.42 5.98 5.02
N VAL A 95 4.63 5.43 3.82
CA VAL A 95 5.96 5.34 3.19
C VAL A 95 6.57 6.73 3.00
N ALA A 96 5.83 7.69 2.45
CA ALA A 96 6.32 9.05 2.27
C ALA A 96 6.70 9.71 3.61
N THR A 97 5.88 9.50 4.64
CA THR A 97 6.10 10.03 6.00
C THR A 97 7.34 9.41 6.63
N ALA A 98 7.51 8.09 6.52
CA ALA A 98 8.68 7.39 7.04
C ALA A 98 9.99 7.94 6.44
N ARG A 99 10.03 8.12 5.11
CA ARG A 99 11.25 8.63 4.45
C ARG A 99 11.50 10.11 4.75
N GLU A 100 10.46 10.93 4.87
CA GLU A 100 10.61 12.32 5.34
C GLU A 100 11.22 12.38 6.74
N ALA A 101 10.75 11.53 7.67
CA ALA A 101 11.28 11.46 9.03
C ALA A 101 12.74 10.99 9.05
N MET A 102 13.10 10.01 8.23
CA MET A 102 14.48 9.53 8.07
C MET A 102 15.41 10.61 7.50
N LEU A 103 14.97 11.35 6.48
CA LEU A 103 15.78 12.40 5.83
C LEU A 103 15.97 13.65 6.70
N SER A 104 15.07 13.85 7.65
CA SER A 104 15.06 14.96 8.60
C SER A 104 15.69 14.60 9.95
N ASP A 105 16.31 13.41 10.07
CA ASP A 105 16.91 12.86 11.30
C ASP A 105 15.97 12.94 12.52
N GLN A 106 14.66 12.74 12.31
CA GLN A 106 13.68 12.78 13.38
C GLN A 106 13.68 11.49 14.19
N GLU A 107 13.58 11.62 15.51
CA GLU A 107 13.47 10.50 16.46
C GLU A 107 12.24 9.60 16.19
N THR A 108 11.24 10.15 15.49
CA THR A 108 10.01 9.45 15.07
C THR A 108 10.18 8.55 13.85
N SER A 109 11.35 8.53 13.21
CA SER A 109 11.61 7.74 11.98
C SER A 109 11.36 6.24 12.14
N ALA A 110 11.72 5.66 13.29
CA ALA A 110 11.47 4.25 13.59
C ALA A 110 9.97 3.94 13.71
N ILE A 111 9.20 4.83 14.34
CA ILE A 111 7.74 4.70 14.48
C ILE A 111 7.08 4.80 13.10
N ALA A 112 7.44 5.83 12.32
CA ALA A 112 6.88 6.02 10.99
C ALA A 112 7.21 4.86 10.03
N LEU A 113 8.40 4.24 10.17
CA LEU A 113 8.75 3.04 9.42
C LEU A 113 7.89 1.83 9.85
N ALA A 114 7.69 1.62 11.15
CA ALA A 114 6.83 0.56 11.66
C ALA A 114 5.37 0.72 11.21
N ASP A 115 4.87 1.94 11.15
CA ASP A 115 3.56 2.26 10.61
C ASP A 115 3.50 1.88 9.11
N SER A 116 4.51 2.24 8.32
CA SER A 116 4.54 1.87 6.89
C SER A 116 4.51 0.36 6.64
N ILE A 117 5.12 -0.44 7.53
CA ILE A 117 5.08 -1.91 7.47
C ILE A 117 3.69 -2.43 7.84
N THR A 118 3.03 -1.81 8.82
CA THR A 118 1.67 -2.17 9.23
C THR A 118 0.67 -1.89 8.12
N GLU A 119 0.78 -0.72 7.47
CA GLU A 119 -0.05 -0.37 6.32
C GLU A 119 0.19 -1.26 5.11
N GLU A 120 1.44 -1.70 4.87
CA GLU A 120 1.75 -2.67 3.80
C GLU A 120 0.99 -3.99 4.02
N ARG A 121 0.96 -4.49 5.27
CA ARG A 121 0.23 -5.71 5.63
C ARG A 121 -1.28 -5.55 5.46
N PHE A 122 -1.81 -4.38 5.82
CA PHE A 122 -3.23 -4.08 5.64
C PHE A 122 -3.62 -4.02 4.16
N MET A 123 -2.79 -3.38 3.33
CA MET A 123 -2.93 -3.37 1.88
C MET A 123 -2.88 -4.79 1.29
N ASP A 124 -1.94 -5.62 1.71
CA ASP A 124 -1.84 -7.01 1.25
C ASP A 124 -3.06 -7.86 1.64
N SER A 125 -3.61 -7.65 2.85
CA SER A 125 -4.86 -8.29 3.25
C SER A 125 -6.02 -7.85 2.37
N ALA A 126 -6.15 -6.54 2.10
CA ALA A 126 -7.21 -6.01 1.24
C ALA A 126 -7.06 -6.46 -0.22
N ALA A 127 -5.83 -6.69 -0.70
CA ALA A 127 -5.56 -7.29 -2.01
C ALA A 127 -5.99 -8.76 -2.05
N ALA A 128 -5.69 -9.54 -0.99
CA ALA A 128 -6.07 -10.94 -0.88
C ALA A 128 -7.60 -11.14 -0.91
N ASP A 129 -8.35 -10.25 -0.25
CA ASP A 129 -9.82 -10.25 -0.26
C ASP A 129 -10.40 -10.11 -1.69
N LEU A 130 -9.63 -9.52 -2.62
CA LEU A 130 -9.97 -9.36 -4.03
C LEU A 130 -9.36 -10.42 -4.94
N HIS A 131 -8.74 -11.46 -4.36
CA HIS A 131 -7.96 -12.47 -5.09
C HIS A 131 -6.82 -11.86 -5.93
N VAL A 132 -6.33 -10.69 -5.55
CA VAL A 132 -5.11 -10.10 -6.10
C VAL A 132 -3.94 -10.70 -5.35
N THR A 133 -2.93 -11.17 -6.07
CA THR A 133 -1.72 -11.73 -5.45
C THR A 133 -1.06 -10.67 -4.56
N PRO A 134 -0.97 -10.92 -3.23
CA PRO A 134 -0.27 -10.02 -2.31
C PRO A 134 1.21 -9.91 -2.66
N TRP A 135 1.86 -8.85 -2.19
CA TRP A 135 3.27 -8.62 -2.48
C TRP A 135 4.22 -9.11 -1.39
N THR A 136 3.73 -9.40 -0.18
CA THR A 136 4.46 -10.19 0.81
C THR A 136 4.41 -11.69 0.45
N PRO A 137 5.49 -12.46 0.69
CA PRO A 137 6.22 -12.50 1.94
C PRO A 137 7.51 -11.69 1.84
N ARG A 138 7.55 -10.51 2.48
CA ARG A 138 8.87 -10.07 2.94
C ARG A 138 9.25 -11.05 4.03
N PRO A 139 10.41 -11.74 3.96
CA PRO A 139 10.85 -12.53 5.09
C PRO A 139 10.83 -11.61 6.32
N PRO A 140 10.27 -12.07 7.45
CA PRO A 140 10.44 -11.33 8.67
C PRO A 140 11.93 -11.18 8.89
N TRP A 141 12.36 -10.04 9.43
CA TRP A 141 13.50 -10.10 10.32
C TRP A 141 13.09 -10.98 11.51
N THR A 142 13.01 -12.30 11.30
CA THR A 142 13.12 -13.27 12.37
C THR A 142 14.59 -13.27 12.74
N PRO A 143 15.00 -12.85 13.94
CA PRO A 143 16.21 -13.44 14.49
C PRO A 143 16.01 -14.95 14.39
N SER A 144 16.94 -15.64 13.73
CA SER A 144 16.90 -17.09 13.63
C SER A 144 16.79 -17.66 15.06
N PRO A 145 15.80 -18.50 15.40
CA PRO A 145 15.70 -19.09 16.74
C PRO A 145 16.77 -20.19 17.01
N GLU A 146 17.82 -20.29 16.20
CA GLU A 146 18.91 -21.24 16.41
C GLU A 146 20.16 -20.55 16.96
N ALA A 147 20.09 -20.07 18.21
CA ALA A 147 21.30 -19.66 18.94
C ALA A 147 21.18 -19.80 20.47
N ASP A 148 20.33 -20.68 20.98
CA ASP A 148 20.40 -21.16 22.37
C ASP A 148 19.99 -22.64 22.41
N SER A 149 20.93 -23.49 22.03
CA SER A 149 20.96 -24.90 22.42
C SER A 149 22.43 -25.30 22.51
N GLU A 150 23.08 -24.81 23.58
CA GLU A 150 24.14 -25.56 24.25
C GLU A 150 23.54 -26.33 25.43
#